data_AF-A0AB39S632-F1
#
_entry.id   AF-A0AB39S632-F1
#
_cell.length_a   1.000
_cell.length_b   1.000
_cell.length_c   1.000
_cell.angle_alpha   90.00
_cell.angle_beta   90.00
_cell.angle_gamma   90.00
#
_symmetry.space_group_name_H-M   'P 1'
#
loop_
_entity.id
_entity.type
_entity.pdbx_description
1 polymer ?
#
loop_
_entity_poly.entity_id
_entity_poly.type
_entity_poly.pdbx_seq_one_letter_code
_entity_poly.pdbx_strand_id
1 'polypeptide(L)'
;MADMADAAGTADMAVGGLDLDAIDELCAAATPGPWFVRSLDDDHAMNLVAVSTVEDTGRGERWPAFDHGEIVAATLVQQPRYVDCADERWDENAAFIALARDAVPRLVAEVRRLRWMAGEEGVSPP
;
A
#
# COMPACT_ATOMS: atom_id res chain seq x y z
N MET A 1 31.08 -0.71 -46.94
CA MET A 1 30.20 0.48 -46.83
C MET A 1 28.84 -0.07 -46.44
N ALA A 2 28.55 -0.16 -45.14
CA ALA A 2 27.85 0.88 -44.33
C ALA A 2 26.42 1.08 -44.86
N ASP A 3 25.32 1.05 -44.12
CA ASP A 3 25.01 1.36 -42.71
C ASP A 3 23.55 0.83 -42.52
N MET A 4 23.16 0.09 -41.47
CA MET A 4 22.78 0.51 -40.11
C MET A 4 21.43 1.27 -40.02
N ALA A 5 20.66 0.91 -38.99
CA ALA A 5 19.31 1.37 -38.58
C ALA A 5 18.14 0.79 -39.41
N ASP A 6 17.36 -0.16 -38.89
CA ASP A 6 16.38 0.11 -37.85
C ASP A 6 16.18 -1.11 -36.92
N ALA A 7 17.13 -1.31 -36.02
CA ALA A 7 17.03 -2.27 -34.91
C ALA A 7 16.70 -1.55 -33.60
N ALA A 8 15.85 -0.51 -33.65
CA ALA A 8 15.45 0.28 -32.49
C ALA A 8 14.07 -0.10 -31.93
N GLY A 9 13.60 -1.33 -32.18
CA GLY A 9 12.26 -1.78 -31.78
C GLY A 9 12.21 -2.92 -30.76
N THR A 10 13.34 -3.48 -30.31
CA THR A 10 13.33 -4.84 -29.72
C THR A 10 14.22 -5.05 -28.49
N ALA A 11 14.65 -4.00 -27.78
CA ALA A 11 15.58 -4.13 -26.67
C ALA A 11 15.09 -3.56 -25.31
N ASP A 12 13.78 -3.60 -25.02
CA ASP A 12 13.25 -3.26 -23.68
C ASP A 12 12.21 -4.27 -23.16
N MET A 13 12.30 -5.51 -23.63
CA MET A 13 11.45 -6.63 -23.17
C MET A 13 12.30 -7.82 -22.74
N ALA A 14 13.48 -7.55 -22.17
CA ALA A 14 14.32 -8.56 -21.55
C ALA A 14 14.21 -8.46 -20.01
N VAL A 15 13.32 -9.28 -19.45
CA VAL A 15 13.02 -9.51 -18.02
C VAL A 15 12.21 -8.39 -17.34
N GLY A 16 10.92 -8.65 -17.08
CA GLY A 16 10.00 -7.74 -16.40
C GLY A 16 10.47 -7.32 -15.01
N GLY A 17 11.22 -6.22 -14.95
CA GLY A 17 11.63 -5.58 -13.71
C GLY A 17 10.51 -4.74 -13.13
N LEU A 18 10.43 -4.67 -11.80
CA LEU A 18 9.56 -3.72 -11.12
C LEU A 18 10.02 -2.29 -11.42
N ASP A 19 9.07 -1.42 -11.78
CA ASP A 19 9.24 0.02 -11.85
C ASP A 19 9.25 0.60 -10.43
N LEU A 20 10.45 0.78 -9.89
CA LEU A 20 10.64 1.21 -8.52
C LEU A 20 10.34 2.71 -8.33
N ASP A 21 10.56 3.52 -9.36
CA ASP A 21 10.27 4.96 -9.31
C ASP A 21 8.76 5.18 -9.24
N ALA A 22 7.97 4.49 -10.07
CA ALA A 22 6.51 4.57 -10.01
C ALA A 22 5.93 4.09 -8.66
N ILE A 23 6.53 3.06 -8.05
CA ILE A 23 6.10 2.57 -6.72
C ILE A 23 6.44 3.61 -5.64
N ASP A 24 7.63 4.22 -5.68
CA ASP A 24 8.03 5.27 -4.74
C ASP A 24 7.12 6.51 -4.87
N GLU A 25 6.79 6.92 -6.09
CA GLU A 25 5.85 8.01 -6.36
C GLU A 25 4.46 7.72 -5.78
N LEU A 26 3.94 6.50 -5.97
CA LEU A 26 2.67 6.08 -5.38
C LEU A 26 2.72 6.11 -3.85
N CYS A 27 3.81 5.63 -3.25
CA CYS A 27 4.00 5.67 -1.80
C CYS A 27 4.06 7.10 -1.27
N ALA A 28 4.69 8.02 -1.99
CA ALA A 28 4.78 9.44 -1.62
C ALA A 28 3.43 10.16 -1.75
N ALA A 29 2.60 9.78 -2.72
CA ALA A 29 1.28 10.37 -2.94
C ALA A 29 0.21 9.90 -1.94
N ALA A 30 0.35 8.70 -1.38
CA ALA A 30 -0.57 8.16 -0.38
C ALA A 30 -0.44 8.86 0.99
N THR A 31 -1.49 8.78 1.81
CA THR A 31 -1.52 9.34 3.17
C THR A 31 -0.26 8.94 3.96
N PRO A 32 0.43 9.88 4.62
CA PRO A 32 1.59 9.55 5.46
C PRO A 32 1.26 8.50 6.52
N GLY A 33 2.22 7.63 6.83
CA GLY A 33 2.11 6.67 7.93
C GLY A 33 2.48 7.28 9.29
N PRO A 34 2.40 6.49 10.39
CA PRO A 34 2.00 5.07 10.41
C PRO A 34 0.49 4.87 10.19
N TRP A 35 0.12 3.69 9.71
CA TRP A 35 -1.27 3.28 9.57
C TRP A 35 -1.58 2.12 10.53
N PHE A 36 -2.78 2.10 11.08
CA PHE A 36 -3.22 1.15 12.08
C PHE A 36 -4.56 0.52 11.71
N VAL A 37 -4.77 -0.73 12.10
CA VAL A 37 -6.09 -1.36 12.03
C VAL A 37 -6.93 -0.83 13.19
N ARG A 38 -8.19 -0.47 12.92
CA ARG A 38 -9.20 -0.14 13.92
C ARG A 38 -10.44 -1.00 13.73
N SER A 39 -10.90 -1.56 14.84
CA SER A 39 -12.20 -2.22 14.96
C SER A 39 -13.15 -1.28 15.66
N LEU A 40 -14.10 -0.73 14.90
CA LEU A 40 -15.09 0.22 15.37
C LEU A 40 -16.45 -0.49 15.37
N ASP A 41 -17.16 -0.40 16.49
CA ASP A 41 -18.51 -0.94 16.64
C ASP A 41 -19.46 0.24 16.74
N ASP A 42 -20.61 0.21 16.07
CA ASP A 42 -21.60 1.29 16.14
C ASP A 42 -22.78 0.97 17.08
N ASP A 43 -23.73 1.90 17.20
CA ASP A 43 -24.89 1.78 18.10
C ASP A 43 -25.81 0.58 17.80
N HIS A 44 -25.68 -0.07 16.65
CA HIS A 44 -26.54 -1.17 16.22
C HIS A 44 -25.83 -2.54 16.26
N ALA A 45 -24.67 -2.64 16.93
CA ALA A 45 -23.79 -3.81 16.90
C ALA A 45 -23.27 -4.14 15.49
N MET A 46 -22.99 -3.09 14.70
CA MET A 46 -22.51 -3.21 13.33
C MET A 46 -21.02 -2.87 13.31
N ASN A 47 -20.23 -3.81 12.79
CA ASN A 47 -18.78 -3.67 12.77
C ASN A 47 -18.31 -2.88 11.55
N LEU A 48 -17.35 -2.01 11.81
CA LEU A 48 -16.50 -1.32 10.85
C LEU A 48 -15.06 -1.78 11.12
N VAL A 49 -14.42 -2.38 10.12
CA VAL A 49 -12.98 -2.66 10.14
C VAL A 49 -12.32 -1.72 9.15
N ALA A 50 -11.34 -0.97 9.65
CA ALA A 50 -10.73 0.11 8.90
C ALA A 50 -9.23 0.21 9.15
N VAL A 51 -8.56 0.90 8.23
CA VAL A 51 -7.19 1.38 8.35
C VAL A 51 -7.24 2.87 8.67
N SER A 52 -6.46 3.31 9.64
CA SER A 52 -6.53 4.64 10.25
C SER A 52 -5.14 5.22 10.49
N THR A 53 -5.04 6.54 10.53
CA THR A 53 -3.83 7.28 10.95
C THR A 53 -3.65 7.36 12.47
N VAL A 54 -4.68 6.97 13.22
CA VAL A 54 -4.69 6.89 14.69
C VAL A 54 -4.83 5.42 15.12
N GLU A 55 -4.14 5.05 16.20
CA GLU A 55 -4.21 3.73 16.82
C GLU A 55 -5.64 3.39 17.30
N ASP A 56 -5.95 2.10 17.34
CA ASP A 56 -7.17 1.63 18.00
C ASP A 56 -7.03 1.77 19.52
N THR A 57 -8.09 2.28 20.16
CA THR A 57 -8.16 2.30 21.63
C THR A 57 -8.58 0.96 22.22
N GLY A 58 -8.99 0.00 21.36
CA GLY A 58 -9.47 -1.32 21.75
C GLY A 58 -10.84 -1.29 22.42
N ARG A 59 -11.54 -0.14 22.33
CA ARG A 59 -12.82 0.10 23.00
C ARG A 59 -14.03 -0.05 22.08
N GLY A 60 -13.82 -0.32 20.79
CA GLY A 60 -14.90 -0.35 19.80
C GLY A 60 -15.59 1.02 19.74
N GLU A 61 -14.82 2.06 19.44
CA GLU A 61 -15.34 3.44 19.45
C GLU A 61 -16.47 3.61 18.43
N ARG A 62 -17.54 4.27 18.89
CA ARG A 62 -18.76 4.49 18.14
C ARG A 62 -18.74 5.86 17.49
N TRP A 63 -19.42 6.02 16.37
CA TRP A 63 -19.72 7.37 15.89
C TRP A 63 -20.63 8.10 16.90
N PRO A 64 -20.41 9.40 17.22
CA PRO A 64 -19.39 10.31 16.69
C PRO A 64 -18.10 10.40 17.55
N ALA A 65 -17.85 9.41 18.41
CA ALA A 65 -16.67 9.39 19.28
C ALA A 65 -15.35 9.11 18.54
N PHE A 66 -15.39 8.71 17.26
CA PHE A 66 -14.23 8.69 16.37
C PHE A 66 -14.43 9.67 15.20
N ASP A 67 -13.34 10.29 14.72
CA ASP A 67 -13.36 11.16 13.56
C ASP A 67 -13.16 10.33 12.28
N HIS A 68 -14.13 10.40 11.35
CA HIS A 68 -14.03 9.69 10.07
C HIS A 68 -12.87 10.22 9.20
N GLY A 69 -12.37 11.44 9.45
CA GLY A 69 -11.21 12.01 8.79
C GLY A 69 -9.90 11.28 9.09
N GLU A 70 -9.88 10.43 10.12
CA GLU A 70 -8.73 9.60 10.49
C GLU A 70 -8.64 8.31 9.66
N ILE A 71 -9.73 7.91 8.98
CA ILE A 71 -9.84 6.66 8.23
C ILE A 71 -9.22 6.79 6.83
N VAL A 72 -8.29 5.88 6.52
CA VAL A 72 -7.61 5.76 5.22
C VAL A 72 -8.35 4.82 4.28
N ALA A 73 -8.82 3.68 4.80
CA ALA A 73 -9.55 2.67 4.04
C ALA A 73 -10.50 1.88 4.95
N ALA A 74 -11.66 1.47 4.44
CA ALA A 74 -12.53 0.51 5.10
C ALA A 74 -12.41 -0.85 4.41
N THR A 75 -12.34 -1.92 5.19
CA THR A 75 -12.36 -3.31 4.70
C THR A 75 -13.62 -4.06 5.13
N LEU A 76 -14.35 -3.52 6.11
CA LEU A 76 -15.71 -3.96 6.46
C LEU A 76 -16.59 -2.75 6.79
N VAL A 77 -17.79 -2.69 6.23
CA VAL A 77 -18.89 -1.81 6.62
C VAL A 77 -20.16 -2.66 6.65
N GLN A 78 -20.57 -3.10 7.86
CA GLN A 78 -21.72 -3.98 8.00
C GLN A 78 -23.08 -3.29 7.82
N GLN A 79 -23.18 -1.97 8.09
CA GLN A 79 -24.43 -1.23 7.91
C GLN A 79 -24.24 0.20 7.36
N PRO A 80 -24.85 0.52 6.20
CA PRO A 80 -25.41 -0.43 5.26
C PRO A 80 -24.32 -1.42 4.82
N ARG A 81 -24.69 -2.70 4.62
CA ARG A 81 -23.75 -3.72 4.14
C ARG A 81 -23.22 -3.31 2.77
N TYR A 82 -21.99 -2.80 2.74
CA TYR A 82 -21.45 -2.11 1.57
C TYR A 82 -20.03 -2.56 1.24
N VAL A 83 -19.14 -2.57 2.24
CA VAL A 83 -17.80 -3.14 2.13
C VAL A 83 -17.83 -4.45 2.87
N ASP A 84 -17.92 -5.56 2.14
CA ASP A 84 -18.04 -6.89 2.73
C ASP A 84 -17.58 -7.93 1.71
N CYS A 85 -16.31 -8.34 1.81
CA CYS A 85 -15.74 -9.30 0.87
C CYS A 85 -16.26 -10.70 1.15
N ALA A 86 -16.53 -11.48 0.10
CA ALA A 86 -17.21 -12.77 0.19
C ALA A 86 -16.42 -13.85 0.94
N ASP A 87 -15.10 -13.70 1.07
CA ASP A 87 -14.22 -14.62 1.80
C ASP A 87 -14.05 -14.24 3.28
N GLU A 88 -14.72 -13.18 3.73
CA GLU A 88 -14.75 -12.71 5.12
C GLU A 88 -13.39 -12.27 5.69
N ARG A 89 -12.41 -11.98 4.82
CA ARG A 89 -11.02 -11.65 5.22
C ARG A 89 -10.77 -10.15 5.45
N TRP A 90 -11.77 -9.43 5.92
CA TRP A 90 -11.68 -7.97 6.12
C TRP A 90 -10.59 -7.59 7.14
N ASP A 91 -10.38 -8.42 8.17
CA ASP A 91 -9.34 -8.20 9.19
C ASP A 91 -7.95 -8.36 8.58
N GLU A 92 -7.71 -9.42 7.81
CA GLU A 92 -6.42 -9.63 7.14
C GLU A 92 -6.16 -8.60 6.05
N ASN A 93 -7.19 -8.17 5.34
CA ASN A 93 -7.06 -7.09 4.35
C ASN A 93 -6.65 -5.78 5.03
N ALA A 94 -7.24 -5.43 6.18
CA ALA A 94 -6.85 -4.24 6.94
C ALA A 94 -5.40 -4.35 7.44
N ALA A 95 -5.03 -5.50 8.00
CA ALA A 95 -3.68 -5.77 8.47
C ALA A 95 -2.64 -5.67 7.34
N PHE A 96 -2.95 -6.22 6.16
CA PHE A 96 -2.09 -6.14 4.98
C PHE A 96 -1.88 -4.70 4.53
N ILE A 97 -2.97 -3.91 4.40
CA ILE A 97 -2.91 -2.52 3.97
C ILE A 97 -2.12 -1.67 4.97
N ALA A 98 -2.38 -1.82 6.27
CA ALA A 98 -1.66 -1.09 7.31
C ALA A 98 -0.16 -1.38 7.27
N LEU A 99 0.23 -2.67 7.18
CA LEU A 99 1.62 -3.09 7.07
C LEU A 99 2.29 -2.58 5.79
N ALA A 100 1.57 -2.58 4.67
CA ALA A 100 2.11 -2.21 3.37
C ALA A 100 2.65 -0.76 3.34
N ARG A 101 2.05 0.15 4.11
CA ARG A 101 2.49 1.55 4.22
C ARG A 101 3.96 1.70 4.59
N ASP A 102 4.46 0.81 5.45
CA ASP A 102 5.86 0.79 5.89
C ASP A 102 6.70 -0.24 5.13
N ALA A 103 6.10 -1.39 4.80
CA ALA A 103 6.81 -2.49 4.16
C ALA A 103 7.19 -2.17 2.71
N VAL A 104 6.30 -1.56 1.92
CA VAL A 104 6.53 -1.31 0.49
C VAL A 104 7.70 -0.35 0.26
N PRO A 105 7.77 0.85 0.89
CA PRO A 105 8.94 1.74 0.71
C PRO A 105 10.26 1.07 1.12
N ARG A 106 10.25 0.25 2.18
CA ARG A 106 11.44 -0.50 2.63
C ARG A 106 11.87 -1.57 1.62
N LEU A 107 10.90 -2.27 1.03
CA LEU A 107 11.17 -3.25 -0.02
C LEU A 107 11.76 -2.57 -1.25
N VAL A 108 11.24 -1.42 -1.68
CA VAL A 108 11.80 -0.65 -2.80
C VAL A 108 13.25 -0.25 -2.52
N ALA A 109 13.53 0.32 -1.35
CA ALA A 109 14.90 0.68 -0.95
C ALA A 109 15.84 -0.53 -0.96
N GLU A 110 15.37 -1.69 -0.50
CA GLU A 110 16.17 -2.92 -0.48
C GLU A 110 16.43 -3.46 -1.90
N VAL A 111 15.44 -3.41 -2.79
CA VAL A 111 15.64 -3.83 -4.19
C VAL A 111 16.66 -2.93 -4.89
N ARG A 112 16.61 -1.60 -4.69
CA ARG A 112 17.62 -0.68 -5.23
C ARG A 112 19.02 -1.02 -4.71
N ARG A 113 19.15 -1.27 -3.40
CA ARG A 113 20.41 -1.69 -2.78
C ARG A 113 20.95 -2.98 -3.39
N LEU A 114 20.10 -3.97 -3.65
CA LEU A 114 20.48 -5.24 -4.26
C LEU A 114 20.91 -5.08 -5.72
N ARG A 115 20.18 -4.29 -6.53
CA ARG A 115 20.53 -3.97 -7.92
C ARG A 115 21.88 -3.26 -8.02
N TRP A 116 22.13 -2.32 -7.10
CA TRP A 116 23.42 -1.64 -7.00
C TRP A 116 24.57 -2.62 -6.71
N MET A 117 24.41 -3.54 -5.75
CA MET A 117 25.42 -4.56 -5.46
C MET A 117 25.63 -5.55 -6.60
N ALA A 118 24.58 -5.84 -7.37
CA ALA A 118 24.65 -6.72 -8.55
C ALA A 118 25.30 -6.05 -9.77
N GLY A 119 25.55 -4.73 -9.72
CA GLY A 119 26.08 -3.96 -10.85
C GLY A 119 25.06 -3.73 -11.96
N GLU A 120 23.77 -3.89 -11.66
CA GLU A 120 22.66 -3.69 -12.62
C GLU A 120 22.29 -2.21 -12.78
N GLU A 121 22.66 -1.35 -11.82
CA GLU A 121 22.52 0.10 -11.92
C GLU A 121 23.89 0.77 -12.05
N GLY A 122 24.23 1.15 -13.28
CA GLY A 122 25.39 1.97 -13.59
C GLY A 122 25.17 3.46 -13.33
N VAL A 123 24.82 3.88 -12.11
CA VAL A 123 25.00 5.26 -11.62
C VAL A 123 25.20 5.23 -10.09
N SER A 124 26.25 5.92 -9.63
CA SER A 124 26.68 6.04 -8.23
C SER A 124 25.82 7.06 -7.46
N PRO A 125 25.60 6.90 -6.14
CA PRO A 125 24.79 7.85 -5.37
C PRO A 125 25.58 9.13 -5.03
N PRO A 126 24.92 10.30 -4.84
CA PRO A 126 25.49 11.43 -4.11
C PRO A 126 25.57 11.16 -2.60
#